data_AF-A0A2E5EAA0-F1
#
_entry.id   AF-A0A2E5EAA0-F1
#
_cell.length_a   1.000
_cell.length_b   1.000
_cell.length_c   1.000
_cell.angle_alpha   90.00
_cell.angle_beta   90.00
_cell.angle_gamma   90.00
#
_symmetry.space_group_name_H-M   'P 1'
#
loop_
_entity.id
_entity.type
_entity.pdbx_description
1 polymer ?
#
loop_
_entity_poly.entity_id
_entity_poly.type
_entity_poly.pdbx_seq_one_letter_code
_entity_poly.pdbx_strand_id
1 'polypeptide(L)'
;MNLLAWIPFLEPMNVFHQWWYLLLLPLAFGLAVTYKAIRLPTLKSYWWQVGVMTAQIVCGVVALGVLVALFVQFAIPYLTQ
;
A
#
# COMPACT_ATOMS: atom_id res chain seq x y z
N MET A 1 8.67 -14.62 21.33
CA MET A 1 8.59 -13.17 21.61
C MET A 1 7.55 -12.98 22.70
N ASN A 2 7.94 -12.41 23.84
CA ASN A 2 7.06 -12.28 25.00
C ASN A 2 6.22 -10.99 24.83
N LEU A 3 4.92 -11.13 24.51
CA LEU A 3 4.00 -9.98 24.28
C LEU A 3 3.76 -9.13 25.54
N LEU A 4 4.21 -9.61 26.72
CA LEU A 4 3.95 -9.01 28.02
C LEU A 4 4.65 -7.68 28.27
N ALA A 5 5.70 -7.34 27.50
CA ALA A 5 6.42 -6.07 27.62
C ALA A 5 6.30 -5.18 26.38
N TRP A 6 5.45 -5.55 25.41
CA TRP A 6 5.26 -4.76 24.21
C TRP A 6 4.55 -3.45 24.54
N ILE A 7 5.17 -2.32 24.18
CA ILE A 7 4.59 -1.00 24.38
C ILE A 7 3.89 -0.56 23.08
N PRO A 8 2.54 -0.44 23.08
CA PRO A 8 1.82 -0.02 21.90
C PRO A 8 2.33 1.34 21.39
N PHE A 9 2.46 1.47 20.07
CA PHE A 9 2.93 2.67 19.34
C PHE A 9 4.41 3.06 19.54
N LEU A 10 5.02 2.74 20.69
CA LEU A 10 6.44 2.98 20.93
C LEU A 10 7.32 1.86 20.36
N GLU A 11 6.82 0.63 20.34
CA GLU A 11 7.51 -0.51 19.76
C GLU A 11 6.78 -1.03 18.52
N PRO A 12 7.49 -1.30 17.42
CA PRO A 12 6.90 -1.85 16.21
C PRO A 12 6.26 -3.21 16.52
N MET A 13 4.99 -3.34 16.16
CA MET A 13 4.30 -4.61 16.27
C MET A 13 4.89 -5.59 15.25
N ASN A 14 5.69 -6.53 15.74
CA ASN A 14 6.44 -7.43 14.86
C ASN A 14 5.62 -8.62 14.30
N VAL A 15 4.35 -8.77 14.71
CA VAL A 15 3.49 -9.91 14.35
C VAL A 15 3.32 -10.05 12.83
N PHE A 16 3.09 -8.94 12.13
CA PHE A 16 2.90 -8.93 10.67
C PHE A 16 4.08 -8.32 9.92
N HIS A 17 5.22 -8.16 10.58
CA HIS A 17 6.35 -7.45 9.99
C HIS A 17 6.87 -8.10 8.72
N GLN A 18 6.86 -9.43 8.60
CA GLN A 18 7.29 -10.11 7.37
C GLN A 18 6.29 -9.99 6.21
N TRP A 19 5.04 -9.65 6.51
CA TRP A 19 3.93 -9.59 5.55
C TRP A 19 3.33 -8.19 5.43
N TRP A 20 4.04 -7.17 5.91
CA TRP A 20 3.54 -5.79 5.98
C TRP A 20 3.00 -5.29 4.64
N TYR A 21 3.66 -5.66 3.53
CA TYR A 21 3.28 -5.26 2.19
C TYR A 21 1.94 -5.88 1.75
N LEU A 22 1.55 -7.04 2.29
CA LEU A 22 0.25 -7.65 2.00
C LEU A 22 -0.89 -6.84 2.61
N LEU A 23 -0.65 -6.08 3.68
CA LEU A 23 -1.66 -5.22 4.30
C LEU A 23 -2.07 -4.04 3.39
N LEU A 24 -1.29 -3.74 2.36
CA LEU A 24 -1.65 -2.75 1.34
C LEU A 24 -2.84 -3.19 0.49
N LEU A 25 -2.99 -4.50 0.24
CA LEU A 25 -4.13 -5.04 -0.54
C LEU A 25 -5.49 -4.78 0.14
N PRO A 26 -5.73 -5.19 1.40
CA PRO A 26 -7.00 -4.92 2.08
C PRO A 26 -7.23 -3.42 2.30
N LEU A 27 -6.17 -2.63 2.51
CA LEU A 27 -6.28 -1.18 2.63
C LEU A 27 -6.73 -0.54 1.31
N ALA A 28 -6.07 -0.88 0.20
CA ALA A 28 -6.42 -0.39 -1.13
C ALA A 28 -7.84 -0.82 -1.54
N PHE A 29 -8.21 -2.06 -1.22
CA PHE A 29 -9.55 -2.58 -1.45
C PHE A 29 -10.60 -1.82 -0.64
N GLY A 30 -10.36 -1.59 0.66
CA GLY A 30 -11.25 -0.81 1.51
C GLY A 30 -11.45 0.62 1.00
N LEU A 31 -10.36 1.29 0.60
CA LEU A 31 -10.43 2.62 -0.01
C LEU A 31 -11.25 2.61 -1.31
N ALA A 32 -11.02 1.62 -2.18
CA ALA A 32 -11.74 1.50 -3.43
C ALA A 32 -13.25 1.26 -3.20
N VAL A 33 -13.61 0.40 -2.24
CA VAL A 33 -15.00 0.14 -1.82
C VAL A 33 -15.65 1.44 -1.35
N THR A 34 -15.07 2.13 -0.36
CA THR A 34 -15.66 3.36 0.19
C THR A 34 -15.77 4.47 -0.86
N TYR A 35 -14.73 4.69 -1.65
CA TYR A 35 -14.72 5.73 -2.68
C TYR A 35 -15.76 5.45 -3.78
N LYS A 36 -15.78 4.23 -4.32
CA LYS A 36 -16.70 3.88 -5.41
C LYS A 36 -18.15 3.85 -4.94
N ALA A 37 -18.41 3.53 -3.68
CA ALA A 37 -19.77 3.54 -3.13
C ALA A 37 -20.39 4.95 -3.14
N ILE A 38 -19.58 5.98 -2.88
CA ILE A 38 -20.04 7.38 -2.83
C ILE A 38 -20.02 8.02 -4.22
N ARG A 39 -19.07 7.62 -5.09
CA ARG A 39 -18.83 8.30 -6.37
C ARG A 39 -19.65 7.76 -7.55
N LEU A 40 -20.08 6.50 -7.51
CA LEU A 40 -20.75 5.89 -8.66
C LEU A 40 -22.25 6.20 -8.72
N PRO A 41 -22.77 6.66 -9.87
CA PRO A 41 -24.20 6.89 -10.04
C PRO A 41 -25.00 5.59 -10.20
N THR A 42 -24.35 4.48 -10.59
CA THR A 42 -24.99 3.17 -10.76
C THR A 42 -24.09 2.05 -10.25
N LEU A 43 -24.70 0.98 -9.69
CA LEU A 43 -23.97 -0.14 -9.11
C LEU A 43 -23.73 -1.31 -10.09
N LYS A 44 -24.18 -1.21 -11.35
CA LYS A 44 -24.13 -2.31 -12.33
C LYS A 44 -22.73 -2.89 -12.53
N SER A 45 -21.70 -2.06 -12.44
CA SER A 45 -20.29 -2.47 -12.59
C SER A 45 -19.47 -2.16 -11.34
N TYR A 46 -20.11 -2.08 -10.17
CA TYR A 46 -19.48 -1.67 -8.92
C TYR A 46 -18.25 -2.51 -8.58
N TRP A 47 -18.39 -3.83 -8.47
CA TRP A 47 -17.31 -4.74 -8.09
C TRP A 47 -16.15 -4.76 -9.08
N TRP A 48 -16.46 -4.67 -10.38
CA TRP A 48 -15.44 -4.54 -11.42
C TRP A 48 -14.63 -3.24 -11.23
N GLN A 49 -15.31 -2.12 -10.99
CA GLN A 49 -14.65 -0.83 -10.78
C GLN A 49 -13.87 -0.75 -9.47
N VAL A 50 -14.34 -1.40 -8.40
CA VAL A 50 -13.60 -1.56 -7.15
C VAL A 50 -12.33 -2.36 -7.39
N GLY A 51 -12.42 -3.49 -8.10
CA GLY A 51 -11.26 -4.32 -8.46
C GLY A 51 -10.23 -3.57 -9.29
N VAL A 52 -10.67 -2.85 -10.32
CA VAL A 52 -9.79 -2.01 -11.16
C VAL A 52 -9.11 -0.92 -10.34
N MET A 53 -9.85 -0.20 -9.49
CA MET A 53 -9.28 0.86 -8.65
C MET A 53 -8.30 0.29 -7.61
N THR A 54 -8.61 -0.87 -7.02
CA THR A 54 -7.69 -1.57 -6.11
C THR A 54 -6.37 -1.91 -6.81
N ALA A 55 -6.45 -2.46 -8.02
CA ALA A 55 -5.27 -2.77 -8.83
C ALA A 55 -4.49 -1.49 -9.18
N GLN A 56 -5.16 -0.41 -9.57
CA GLN A 56 -4.52 0.89 -9.84
C GLN A 56 -3.76 1.43 -8.63
N ILE A 57 -4.36 1.38 -7.43
CA ILE A 57 -3.71 1.83 -6.19
C ILE A 57 -2.46 0.98 -5.91
N VAL A 58 -2.60 -0.35 -5.94
CA VAL A 58 -1.47 -1.26 -5.65
C VAL A 58 -0.35 -1.08 -6.67
N CYS A 59 -0.67 -1.09 -7.97
CA CYS A 59 0.31 -0.84 -9.02
C CYS A 59 0.97 0.53 -8.90
N GLY A 60 0.21 1.57 -8.54
CA GLY A 60 0.75 2.92 -8.32
C GLY A 60 1.77 2.96 -7.18
N VAL A 61 1.46 2.34 -6.04
CA VAL A 61 2.39 2.26 -4.89
C VAL A 61 3.64 1.47 -5.24
N VAL A 62 3.51 0.33 -5.92
CA VAL A 62 4.65 -0.48 -6.38
C VAL A 62 5.52 0.32 -7.35
N ALA A 63 4.91 0.97 -8.34
CA ALA A 63 5.63 1.79 -9.31
C ALA A 63 6.40 2.95 -8.65
N LEU A 64 5.79 3.62 -7.66
CA LEU A 64 6.45 4.66 -6.89
C LEU A 64 7.67 4.11 -6.12
N GLY A 65 7.52 2.96 -5.46
CA GLY A 65 8.63 2.31 -4.76
C GLY A 65 9.79 1.96 -5.68
N VAL A 66 9.49 1.39 -6.86
CA VAL A 66 10.48 1.10 -7.90
C VAL A 66 11.16 2.37 -8.40
N LEU A 67 10.40 3.43 -8.67
CA LEU A 67 10.93 4.70 -9.15
C LEU A 67 11.91 5.30 -8.13
N VAL A 68 11.55 5.30 -6.84
CA VAL A 68 12.43 5.78 -5.77
C VAL A 68 13.70 4.91 -5.69
N ALA A 69 13.58 3.59 -5.78
CA ALA A 69 14.74 2.70 -5.75
C ALA A 69 15.70 2.97 -6.92
N LEU A 70 15.17 3.13 -8.14
CA LEU A 70 15.97 3.49 -9.31
C LEU A 70 16.60 4.87 -9.13
N PHE A 71 15.84 5.87 -8.67
CA PHE A 71 16.36 7.20 -8.42
C PHE A 71 17.53 7.18 -7.44
N VAL A 72 17.42 6.46 -6.33
CA VAL A 72 18.51 6.31 -5.35
C VAL A 72 19.72 5.62 -5.98
N GLN A 73 19.52 4.53 -6.73
CA GLN A 73 20.61 3.77 -7.35
C GLN A 73 21.33 4.54 -8.45
N PHE A 74 20.65 5.39 -9.20
CA PHE A 74 21.25 6.12 -10.33
C PHE A 74 21.67 7.53 -9.96
N ALA A 75 20.86 8.30 -9.23
CA ALA A 75 21.16 9.70 -8.95
C ALA A 75 22.27 9.88 -7.89
N ILE A 76 22.31 9.04 -6.85
CA ILE A 76 23.31 9.18 -5.78
C ILE A 76 24.76 8.97 -6.26
N PRO A 77 25.06 7.93 -7.07
CA PRO A 77 26.43 7.76 -7.59
C PRO A 77 26.93 8.96 -8.39
N TYR A 78 26.08 9.63 -9.17
CA TYR A 78 26.46 10.82 -9.93
C TYR A 78 26.81 12.04 -9.04
N LEU A 79 26.34 12.07 -7.78
CA LEU A 79 26.61 13.16 -6.85
C LEU A 79 27.86 12.93 -5.99
N THR A 80 28.34 11.68 -5.93
CA THR A 80 29.46 11.28 -5.05
C THR A 80 30.76 11.04 -5.83
N GLN A 81 30.71 11.10 -7.16
CA GLN A 81 31.90 11.12 -8.04
C GLN A 81 32.37 12.56 -8.27
#